data_AF-A0A936JBY2-F1
#
_entry.id   AF-A0A936JBY2-F1
#
_cell.length_a   1.000
_cell.length_b   1.000
_cell.length_c   1.000
_cell.angle_alpha   90.00
_cell.angle_beta   90.00
_cell.angle_gamma   90.00
#
_symmetry.space_group_name_H-M   'P 1'
#
loop_
_entity.id
_entity.type
_entity.pdbx_description
1 polymer ?
#
loop_
_entity_poly.entity_id
_entity_poly.type
_entity_poly.pdbx_seq_one_letter_code
_entity_poly.pdbx_strand_id
1 'polypeptide(L)'
;MSGWQAGVHIIQLQDANGCASTDTIILVNVPKVEVNVPDLIELELGDILTIIATVNKPLNEISQWNWTSGIRTFPGYTTTLIDTPQVSGTYRIRVTDINGCVDDDVVSVVVKKKLKIYVPNVFSPNGDGINDVFRIYSEDLKIEKVNYMRLFDRWGNMTYEEKDFTINGTQKGWDGVFRTKLMNPAVFVYDIQIELKDGSTVKFTGDVTLTE
;
A
#
# COMPACT_ATOMS: atom_id res chain seq x y z
N MET A 1 -26.17 -26.31 -29.18
CA MET A 1 -25.21 -27.42 -29.05
C MET A 1 -25.24 -27.88 -27.61
N SER A 2 -25.96 -28.95 -27.31
CA SER A 2 -26.06 -29.53 -25.96
C SER A 2 -24.83 -30.40 -25.71
N GLY A 3 -23.94 -29.97 -24.81
CA GLY A 3 -22.78 -30.75 -24.41
C GLY A 3 -23.17 -32.01 -23.63
N TRP A 4 -22.37 -33.06 -23.74
CA TRP A 4 -22.55 -34.32 -23.01
C TRP A 4 -22.33 -34.10 -21.51
N GLN A 5 -23.22 -34.65 -20.68
CA GLN A 5 -23.10 -34.59 -19.22
C GLN A 5 -22.06 -35.59 -18.71
N ALA A 6 -21.51 -35.35 -17.52
CA ALA A 6 -20.67 -36.35 -16.85
C ALA A 6 -21.44 -37.66 -16.64
N GLY A 7 -20.77 -38.78 -16.85
CA GLY A 7 -21.38 -40.11 -16.83
C GLY A 7 -20.69 -41.10 -17.76
N VAL A 8 -21.20 -42.33 -17.75
CA VAL A 8 -20.76 -43.39 -18.66
C VAL A 8 -21.60 -43.31 -19.93
N HIS A 9 -20.94 -43.11 -21.06
CA HIS A 9 -21.56 -43.05 -22.38
C HIS A 9 -21.13 -44.24 -23.21
N ILE A 10 -22.10 -45.01 -23.68
CA ILE A 10 -21.84 -46.13 -24.57
C ILE A 10 -22.03 -45.62 -25.99
N ILE A 11 -20.95 -45.60 -26.77
CA ILE A 11 -21.01 -45.32 -28.19
C ILE A 11 -21.18 -46.63 -28.95
N GLN A 12 -22.13 -46.67 -29.87
CA GLN A 12 -22.37 -47.82 -30.74
C GLN A 12 -22.06 -47.42 -32.17
N LEU A 13 -21.16 -48.17 -32.81
CA LEU A 13 -20.84 -48.04 -34.22
C LEU A 13 -21.48 -49.22 -34.95
N GLN A 14 -22.27 -48.95 -35.99
CA GLN A 14 -22.87 -49.98 -36.82
C GLN A 14 -22.48 -49.78 -38.29
N ASP A 15 -22.01 -50.84 -38.95
CA ASP A 15 -21.68 -50.80 -40.37
C ASP A 15 -22.92 -50.94 -41.27
N ALA A 16 -22.73 -50.76 -42.58
CA ALA A 16 -23.81 -50.86 -43.57
C ALA A 16 -24.40 -52.27 -43.71
N ASN A 17 -23.70 -53.29 -43.21
CA ASN A 17 -24.15 -54.69 -43.21
C ASN A 17 -24.84 -55.08 -41.89
N GLY A 18 -25.01 -54.12 -40.96
CA GLY A 18 -25.72 -54.31 -39.70
C GLY A 18 -24.86 -54.82 -38.55
N CYS A 19 -23.55 -55.01 -38.73
CA CYS A 19 -22.65 -55.40 -37.65
C CYS A 19 -22.42 -54.21 -36.71
N ALA A 20 -22.74 -54.38 -35.42
CA ALA A 20 -22.58 -53.34 -34.42
C ALA A 20 -21.46 -53.67 -33.43
N SER A 21 -20.66 -52.68 -33.09
CA SER A 21 -19.67 -52.70 -32.01
C SER A 21 -19.97 -51.57 -31.03
N THR A 22 -19.65 -51.77 -29.77
CA THR A 22 -19.82 -50.75 -28.72
C THR A 22 -18.49 -50.43 -28.06
N ASP A 23 -18.29 -49.17 -27.73
CA ASP A 23 -17.19 -48.70 -26.90
C ASP A 23 -17.74 -47.78 -25.79
N THR A 24 -17.00 -47.64 -24.69
CA THR A 24 -17.44 -46.90 -23.50
C THR A 24 -16.54 -45.70 -23.25
N ILE A 25 -17.14 -44.52 -23.16
CA ILE A 25 -16.49 -43.27 -22.78
C ILE A 25 -16.97 -42.88 -21.38
N ILE A 26 -16.04 -42.68 -20.45
CA ILE A 26 -16.34 -42.20 -19.10
C ILE A 26 -16.01 -40.72 -19.03
N LEU A 27 -17.03 -39.87 -18.87
CA LEU A 27 -16.86 -38.45 -18.61
C LEU A 27 -16.93 -38.21 -17.10
N VAL A 28 -15.82 -37.80 -16.50
CA VAL A 28 -15.72 -37.48 -15.07
C VAL A 28 -16.06 -36.02 -14.85
N ASN A 29 -16.91 -35.71 -13.87
CA ASN A 29 -17.12 -34.32 -13.44
C ASN A 29 -15.94 -33.94 -12.52
N VAL A 30 -14.98 -33.18 -13.03
CA VAL A 30 -13.89 -32.65 -12.21
C VAL A 30 -14.38 -31.36 -11.55
N PRO A 31 -14.39 -31.26 -10.21
CA PRO A 31 -14.71 -30.01 -9.55
C PRO A 31 -13.82 -28.90 -10.09
N LYS A 32 -14.40 -27.75 -10.44
CA LYS A 32 -13.60 -26.59 -10.86
C LYS A 32 -12.69 -26.18 -9.70
N VAL A 33 -11.44 -25.84 -9.99
CA VAL A 33 -10.58 -25.19 -9.00
C VAL A 33 -11.13 -23.78 -8.72
N GLU A 34 -11.17 -23.41 -7.44
CA GLU A 34 -11.59 -22.09 -6.98
C GLU A 34 -10.57 -21.60 -5.95
N VAL A 35 -9.95 -20.45 -6.20
CA VAL A 35 -9.01 -19.79 -5.28
C VAL A 35 -9.68 -18.59 -4.65
N ASN A 36 -9.44 -18.37 -3.35
CA ASN A 36 -9.97 -17.22 -2.62
C ASN A 36 -8.87 -16.52 -1.83
N VAL A 37 -8.81 -15.20 -1.94
CA VAL A 37 -8.03 -14.27 -1.12
C VAL A 37 -8.96 -13.24 -0.47
N PRO A 38 -8.51 -12.47 0.53
CA PRO A 38 -9.29 -11.34 1.04
C PRO A 38 -9.54 -10.27 -0.02
N ASP A 39 -10.68 -9.58 0.01
CA ASP A 39 -10.97 -8.49 -0.93
C ASP A 39 -10.06 -7.26 -0.70
N LEU A 40 -9.80 -6.96 0.57
CA LEU A 40 -9.07 -5.76 1.00
C LEU A 40 -8.16 -6.06 2.19
N ILE A 41 -6.92 -5.58 2.09
CA ILE A 41 -5.97 -5.51 3.21
C ILE A 41 -5.51 -4.06 3.35
N GLU A 42 -5.64 -3.51 4.56
CA GLU A 42 -5.12 -2.19 4.90
C GLU A 42 -3.92 -2.34 5.84
N LEU A 43 -2.81 -1.67 5.51
CA LEU A 43 -1.57 -1.70 6.30
C LEU A 43 -0.95 -0.30 6.35
N GLU A 44 -0.08 -0.04 7.31
CA GLU A 44 0.69 1.20 7.33
C GLU A 44 1.98 1.08 6.51
N LEU A 45 2.43 2.19 5.92
CA LEU A 45 3.71 2.21 5.19
C LEU A 45 4.85 1.63 6.05
N GLY A 46 5.51 0.59 5.55
CA GLY A 46 6.60 -0.12 6.24
C GLY A 46 6.19 -1.44 6.88
N ASP A 47 4.89 -1.74 6.99
CA ASP A 47 4.41 -3.03 7.48
C ASP A 47 4.72 -4.16 6.48
N ILE A 48 4.81 -5.38 7.00
CA ILE A 48 4.92 -6.60 6.21
C ILE A 48 3.53 -7.04 5.79
N LEU A 49 3.28 -7.09 4.49
CA LEU A 49 2.09 -7.70 3.90
C LEU A 49 2.24 -9.22 3.91
N THR A 50 1.21 -9.93 4.40
CA THR A 50 1.06 -11.38 4.24
C THR A 50 -0.31 -11.68 3.64
N ILE A 51 -0.34 -12.27 2.45
CA ILE A 51 -1.58 -12.74 1.81
C ILE A 51 -1.59 -14.26 1.84
N ILE A 52 -2.68 -14.85 2.33
CA ILE A 52 -2.89 -16.31 2.34
C ILE A 52 -4.05 -16.61 1.40
N ALA A 53 -3.77 -17.36 0.34
CA ALA A 53 -4.79 -17.89 -0.55
C ALA A 53 -5.31 -19.24 -0.04
N THR A 54 -6.61 -19.45 -0.19
CA THR A 54 -7.27 -20.73 0.08
C THR A 54 -7.79 -21.30 -1.24
N VAL A 55 -7.81 -22.63 -1.36
CA VAL A 55 -8.28 -23.31 -2.58
C VAL A 55 -9.23 -24.44 -2.20
N ASN A 56 -10.23 -24.70 -3.04
CA ASN A 56 -11.24 -25.74 -2.81
C ASN A 56 -10.75 -27.18 -3.12
N LYS A 57 -9.45 -27.38 -3.34
CA LYS A 57 -8.81 -28.66 -3.67
C LYS A 57 -7.62 -28.99 -2.76
N PRO A 58 -7.28 -30.27 -2.60
CA PRO A 58 -6.02 -30.68 -1.96
C PRO A 58 -4.80 -30.06 -2.63
N LEU A 59 -3.80 -29.62 -1.85
CA LEU A 59 -2.61 -28.95 -2.38
C LEU A 59 -1.79 -29.81 -3.35
N ASN A 60 -1.83 -31.14 -3.21
CA ASN A 60 -1.18 -32.09 -4.12
C ASN A 60 -1.89 -32.21 -5.49
N GLU A 61 -3.09 -31.66 -5.63
CA GLU A 61 -3.80 -31.55 -6.92
C GLU A 61 -3.56 -30.19 -7.60
N ILE A 62 -2.79 -29.30 -6.97
CA ILE A 62 -2.42 -28.01 -7.55
C ILE A 62 -1.06 -28.12 -8.22
N SER A 63 -1.01 -27.79 -9.51
CA SER A 63 0.22 -27.85 -10.30
C SER A 63 1.03 -26.54 -10.21
N GLN A 64 0.37 -25.39 -10.12
CA GLN A 64 1.03 -24.08 -10.12
C GLN A 64 0.30 -23.03 -9.27
N TRP A 65 1.11 -22.17 -8.64
CA TRP A 65 0.69 -20.93 -7.99
C TRP A 65 1.44 -19.78 -8.68
N ASN A 66 0.74 -18.75 -9.13
CA ASN A 66 1.36 -17.62 -9.82
C ASN A 66 0.86 -16.30 -9.23
N TRP A 67 1.67 -15.72 -8.35
CA TRP A 67 1.41 -14.42 -7.75
C TRP A 67 1.98 -13.29 -8.60
N THR A 68 1.18 -12.24 -8.78
CA THR A 68 1.55 -11.04 -9.53
C THR A 68 1.06 -9.78 -8.82
N SER A 69 1.84 -8.71 -8.88
CA SER A 69 1.47 -7.37 -8.38
C SER A 69 2.02 -6.30 -9.31
N GLY A 70 1.13 -5.59 -10.01
CA GLY A 70 1.54 -4.69 -11.09
C GLY A 70 2.40 -5.40 -12.13
N ILE A 71 3.69 -5.06 -12.19
CA ILE A 71 4.69 -5.65 -13.11
C ILE A 71 5.52 -6.75 -12.42
N ARG A 72 5.44 -6.87 -11.08
CA ARG A 72 6.20 -7.86 -10.31
C ARG A 72 5.53 -9.24 -10.38
N THR A 73 6.33 -10.25 -10.67
CA THR A 73 5.97 -11.66 -10.54
C THR A 73 6.71 -12.24 -9.35
N PHE A 74 6.02 -12.96 -8.49
CA PHE A 74 6.63 -13.63 -7.35
C PHE A 74 6.78 -15.10 -7.67
N PRO A 75 8.00 -15.65 -7.64
CA PRO A 75 8.20 -17.08 -7.77
C PRO A 75 7.68 -17.74 -6.50
N GLY A 76 6.69 -18.63 -6.62
CA GLY A 76 6.20 -19.35 -5.46
C GLY A 76 5.32 -20.52 -5.86
N TYR A 77 5.55 -21.66 -5.23
CA TYR A 77 4.65 -22.82 -5.28
C TYR A 77 3.78 -22.87 -4.01
N THR A 78 3.52 -21.70 -3.42
CA THR A 78 2.99 -21.58 -2.06
C THR A 78 1.69 -20.79 -2.04
N THR A 79 0.84 -21.16 -1.09
CA THR A 79 -0.43 -20.48 -0.78
C THR A 79 -0.22 -19.07 -0.21
N THR A 80 0.98 -18.78 0.30
CA THR A 80 1.29 -17.54 1.00
C THR A 80 2.22 -16.65 0.18
N LEU A 81 1.91 -15.35 0.10
CA LEU A 81 2.77 -14.29 -0.41
C LEU A 81 3.16 -13.34 0.73
N ILE A 82 4.44 -12.97 0.78
CA ILE A 82 4.99 -11.98 1.71
C ILE A 82 5.63 -10.86 0.89
N ASP A 83 5.29 -9.61 1.20
CA ASP A 83 5.84 -8.42 0.53
C ASP A 83 5.87 -7.22 1.50
N THR A 84 6.51 -6.11 1.11
CA THR A 84 6.54 -4.84 1.85
C THR A 84 6.17 -3.67 0.93
N PRO A 85 4.89 -3.59 0.51
CA PRO A 85 4.45 -2.59 -0.47
C PRO A 85 4.64 -1.17 0.05
N GLN A 86 5.22 -0.32 -0.79
CA GLN A 86 5.40 1.11 -0.50
C GLN A 86 4.21 1.95 -0.98
N VAL A 87 3.41 1.42 -1.90
CA VAL A 87 2.24 2.08 -2.50
C VAL A 87 1.06 1.13 -2.53
N SER A 88 -0.15 1.69 -2.46
CA SER A 88 -1.38 0.93 -2.65
C SER A 88 -1.43 0.31 -4.05
N GLY A 89 -2.04 -0.87 -4.16
CA GLY A 89 -2.12 -1.61 -5.41
C GLY A 89 -2.93 -2.89 -5.27
N THR A 90 -2.83 -3.77 -6.25
CA THR A 90 -3.55 -5.04 -6.27
C THR A 90 -2.58 -6.20 -6.45
N TYR A 91 -2.82 -7.28 -5.72
CA TYR A 91 -2.13 -8.55 -5.91
C TYR A 91 -3.11 -9.55 -6.49
N ARG A 92 -2.69 -10.26 -7.53
CA ARG A 92 -3.47 -11.28 -8.20
C ARG A 92 -2.77 -12.63 -8.03
N ILE A 93 -3.53 -13.64 -7.63
CA ILE A 93 -3.09 -15.03 -7.65
C ILE A 93 -3.81 -15.77 -8.77
N ARG A 94 -3.06 -16.53 -9.58
CA ARG A 94 -3.60 -17.51 -10.51
C ARG A 94 -3.17 -18.90 -10.08
N VAL A 95 -4.14 -19.81 -9.93
CA VAL A 95 -3.92 -21.20 -9.55
C VAL A 95 -4.28 -22.10 -10.73
N THR A 96 -3.42 -23.08 -11.01
CA THR A 96 -3.67 -24.12 -12.02
C THR A 96 -3.65 -25.48 -11.32
N ASP A 97 -4.66 -26.31 -11.56
CA ASP A 97 -4.68 -27.69 -11.04
C ASP A 97 -3.93 -28.68 -11.96
N ILE A 98 -3.80 -29.93 -11.54
CA ILE A 98 -3.14 -30.99 -12.35
C ILE A 98 -3.89 -31.36 -13.63
N ASN A 99 -5.18 -31.00 -13.74
CA ASN A 99 -6.01 -31.22 -14.91
C ASN A 99 -6.02 -30.01 -15.87
N GLY A 100 -5.25 -28.96 -15.55
CA GLY A 100 -5.16 -27.74 -16.35
C GLY A 100 -6.32 -26.77 -16.15
N CYS A 101 -7.20 -26.98 -15.17
CA CYS A 101 -8.21 -26.00 -14.79
C CYS A 101 -7.54 -24.82 -14.09
N VAL A 102 -8.00 -23.61 -14.39
CA VAL A 102 -7.42 -22.36 -13.89
C VAL A 102 -8.49 -21.53 -13.19
N ASP A 103 -8.09 -20.88 -12.12
CA ASP A 103 -8.88 -19.84 -11.45
C ASP A 103 -7.95 -18.72 -10.98
N ASP A 104 -8.47 -17.50 -10.90
CA ASP A 104 -7.74 -16.35 -10.39
C ASP A 104 -8.59 -15.47 -9.49
N ASP A 105 -7.92 -14.88 -8.50
CA ASP A 105 -8.53 -13.96 -7.54
C ASP A 105 -7.58 -12.79 -7.23
N VAL A 106 -8.14 -11.69 -6.75
CA VAL A 106 -7.46 -10.40 -6.60
C VAL A 106 -7.74 -9.80 -5.22
N VAL A 107 -6.68 -9.42 -4.52
CA VAL A 107 -6.75 -8.63 -3.29
C VAL A 107 -6.32 -7.19 -3.55
N SER A 108 -7.10 -6.23 -3.05
CA SER A 108 -6.72 -4.83 -2.99
C SER A 108 -5.90 -4.57 -1.73
N VAL A 109 -4.76 -3.90 -1.87
CA VAL A 109 -3.89 -3.53 -0.74
C VAL A 109 -3.81 -2.03 -0.65
N VAL A 110 -4.20 -1.48 0.50
CA VAL A 110 -4.16 -0.04 0.78
C VAL A 110 -3.05 0.24 1.79
N VAL A 111 -2.06 1.02 1.37
CA VAL A 111 -0.96 1.47 2.22
C VAL A 111 -1.29 2.84 2.80
N LYS A 112 -1.63 2.88 4.08
CA LYS A 112 -1.93 4.10 4.83
C LYS A 112 -0.64 4.82 5.20
N LYS A 113 -0.57 6.09 4.80
CA LYS A 113 0.55 7.02 5.08
C LYS A 113 0.22 7.93 6.25
N LYS A 114 -0.27 7.35 7.36
CA LYS A 114 -0.52 8.13 8.56
C LYS A 114 0.81 8.44 9.23
N LEU A 115 1.17 9.72 9.26
CA LEU A 115 2.37 10.20 9.92
C LEU A 115 2.03 10.71 11.31
N LYS A 116 2.85 10.33 12.30
CA LYS A 116 2.76 10.88 13.67
C LYS A 116 3.61 12.15 13.77
N ILE A 117 3.12 13.24 13.17
CA ILE A 117 3.78 14.56 13.21
C ILE A 117 3.00 15.49 14.14
N TYR A 118 3.73 16.19 15.00
CA TYR A 118 3.22 17.28 15.81
C TYR A 118 3.80 18.61 15.31
N VAL A 119 2.91 19.55 14.96
CA VAL A 119 3.26 20.93 14.64
C VAL A 119 2.63 21.81 15.72
N PRO A 120 3.42 22.53 16.53
CA PRO A 120 2.88 23.43 17.56
C PRO A 120 2.00 24.52 16.94
N ASN A 121 1.03 25.03 17.70
CA ASN A 121 0.21 26.17 17.31
C ASN A 121 0.58 27.46 18.06
N VAL A 122 1.50 27.40 19.02
CA VAL A 122 1.98 28.53 19.80
C VAL A 122 3.44 28.33 20.20
N PHE A 123 4.21 29.42 20.26
CA PHE A 123 5.59 29.43 20.75
C PHE A 123 5.94 30.82 21.32
N SER A 124 6.87 30.87 22.26
CA SER A 124 7.24 32.04 23.07
C SER A 124 8.77 32.16 23.15
N PRO A 125 9.42 32.91 22.24
CA PRO A 125 10.88 33.09 22.20
C PRO A 125 11.36 34.07 23.29
N ASN A 126 11.12 33.72 24.55
CA ASN A 126 11.46 34.53 25.73
C ASN A 126 12.80 34.11 26.38
N GLY A 127 13.40 33.02 25.91
CA GLY A 127 14.69 32.50 26.37
C GLY A 127 14.63 31.66 27.63
N ASP A 128 13.44 31.18 28.04
CA ASP A 128 13.27 30.30 29.20
C ASP A 128 13.53 28.81 28.91
N GLY A 129 13.79 28.47 27.64
CA GLY A 129 14.03 27.12 27.14
C GLY A 129 12.75 26.35 26.79
N ILE A 130 11.56 26.94 26.99
CA ILE A 130 10.26 26.32 26.83
C ILE A 130 9.55 26.96 25.63
N ASN A 131 9.34 26.17 24.57
CA ASN A 131 8.68 26.64 23.34
C ASN A 131 9.31 27.91 22.74
N ASP A 132 10.62 28.12 22.91
CA ASP A 132 11.31 29.27 22.31
C ASP A 132 11.41 29.21 20.78
N VAL A 133 11.26 28.01 20.21
CA VAL A 133 11.47 27.76 18.79
C VAL A 133 10.28 27.00 18.22
N PHE A 134 9.66 27.59 17.20
CA PHE A 134 8.71 26.89 16.36
C PHE A 134 9.43 25.88 15.46
N ARG A 135 9.17 24.60 15.70
CA ARG A 135 9.70 23.47 14.94
C ARG A 135 8.70 22.33 14.92
N ILE A 136 8.86 21.44 13.96
CA ILE A 136 8.08 20.22 13.83
C ILE A 136 8.71 19.07 14.61
N TYR A 137 7.88 18.17 15.12
CA TYR A 137 8.30 17.01 15.89
C TYR A 137 7.70 15.73 15.30
N SER A 138 8.49 14.66 15.27
CA SER A 138 8.05 13.34 14.81
C SER A 138 9.00 12.25 15.29
N GLU A 139 8.45 11.14 15.75
CA GLU A 139 9.19 9.89 16.00
C GLU A 139 9.05 8.91 14.82
N ASP A 140 8.36 9.32 13.76
CA ASP A 140 8.01 8.45 12.65
C ASP A 140 9.22 8.18 11.74
N LEU A 141 9.66 6.92 11.71
CA LEU A 141 10.80 6.45 10.91
C LEU A 141 10.53 6.44 9.40
N LYS A 142 9.28 6.69 8.97
CA LYS A 142 8.88 6.77 7.56
C LYS A 142 9.34 8.08 6.90
N ILE A 143 9.67 9.09 7.69
CA ILE A 143 10.11 10.41 7.21
C ILE A 143 11.57 10.31 6.77
N GLU A 144 11.84 10.73 5.53
CA GLU A 144 13.19 10.85 4.99
C GLU A 144 13.78 12.22 5.33
N LYS A 145 13.09 13.29 4.92
CA LYS A 145 13.50 14.68 5.17
C LYS A 145 12.34 15.65 5.09
N VAL A 146 12.60 16.88 5.51
CA VAL A 146 11.73 18.04 5.32
C VAL A 146 12.28 18.81 4.13
N ASN A 147 11.54 18.84 3.03
CA ASN A 147 11.94 19.56 1.82
C ASN A 147 11.96 21.05 2.07
N TYR A 148 10.92 21.57 2.72
CA TYR A 148 10.91 22.94 3.19
C TYR A 148 9.96 23.14 4.38
N MET A 149 10.30 24.11 5.21
CA MET A 149 9.43 24.73 6.21
C MET A 149 9.44 26.23 5.96
N ARG A 150 8.28 26.80 5.62
CA ARG A 150 8.11 28.22 5.32
C ARG A 150 7.10 28.84 6.25
N LEU A 151 7.36 30.05 6.71
CA LEU A 151 6.41 30.85 7.47
C LEU A 151 6.17 32.18 6.78
N PHE A 152 4.92 32.61 6.86
CA PHE A 152 4.43 33.82 6.24
C PHE A 152 3.67 34.67 7.27
N ASP A 153 3.84 35.98 7.19
CA ASP A 153 2.96 36.90 7.91
C ASP A 153 1.55 36.92 7.29
N ARG A 154 0.62 37.64 7.94
CA ARG A 154 -0.77 37.77 7.48
C ARG A 154 -0.93 38.47 6.13
N TRP A 155 0.11 39.12 5.62
CA TRP A 155 0.12 39.81 4.33
C TRP A 155 0.80 38.97 3.24
N GLY A 156 1.24 37.75 3.55
CA GLY A 156 1.89 36.84 2.61
C GLY A 156 3.40 37.06 2.46
N ASN A 157 4.03 37.92 3.26
CA ASN A 157 5.48 38.04 3.24
C ASN A 157 6.11 36.84 3.94
N MET A 158 7.07 36.21 3.28
CA MET A 158 7.84 35.10 3.86
C MET A 158 8.78 35.63 4.93
N THR A 159 8.57 35.20 6.18
CA THR A 159 9.37 35.61 7.34
C THR A 159 10.46 34.59 7.69
N TYR A 160 10.26 33.34 7.29
CA TYR A 160 11.23 32.27 7.53
C TYR A 160 11.16 31.21 6.42
N GLU A 161 12.31 30.67 6.06
CA GLU A 161 12.42 29.48 5.22
C GLU A 161 13.60 28.63 5.69
N GLU A 162 13.36 27.34 5.83
CA GLU A 162 14.39 26.32 6.01
C GLU A 162 14.13 25.18 5.03
N LYS A 163 15.20 24.57 4.49
CA LYS A 163 15.11 23.55 3.45
C LYS A 163 16.01 22.35 3.75
N ASP A 164 15.64 21.21 3.19
CA ASP A 164 16.45 19.99 3.15
C ASP A 164 17.08 19.60 4.51
N PHE A 165 16.23 19.47 5.54
CA PHE A 165 16.67 19.10 6.89
C PHE A 165 15.91 17.90 7.45
N THR A 166 16.47 17.24 8.47
CA THR A 166 15.84 16.11 9.16
C THR A 166 15.24 16.57 10.49
N ILE A 167 14.07 16.03 10.86
CA ILE A 167 13.32 16.44 12.06
C ILE A 167 14.11 16.15 13.36
N ASN A 168 14.82 15.02 13.40
CA ASN A 168 15.61 14.59 14.57
C ASN A 168 17.11 14.94 14.49
N GLY A 169 17.49 15.77 13.51
CA GLY A 169 18.87 16.18 13.28
C GLY A 169 19.24 17.48 13.98
N THR A 170 19.88 18.39 13.24
CA THR A 170 20.20 19.75 13.71
C THR A 170 18.94 20.45 14.21
N GLN A 171 19.00 21.15 15.33
CA GLN A 171 17.88 21.95 15.84
C GLN A 171 17.55 23.08 14.84
N LYS A 172 16.68 22.79 13.89
CA LYS A 172 16.15 23.73 12.92
C LYS A 172 14.76 24.16 13.37
N GLY A 173 14.48 25.44 13.18
CA GLY A 173 13.22 26.04 13.61
C GLY A 173 13.28 27.56 13.57
N TRP A 174 12.13 28.17 13.78
CA TRP A 174 11.99 29.62 13.80
C TRP A 174 11.85 30.12 15.24
N ASP A 175 12.73 31.04 15.61
CA ASP A 175 12.83 31.69 16.91
C ASP A 175 12.08 33.03 16.98
N GLY A 176 11.21 33.31 16.00
CA GLY A 176 10.47 34.58 15.92
C GLY A 176 11.30 35.75 15.39
N VAL A 177 12.55 35.55 14.98
CA VAL A 177 13.39 36.62 14.42
C VAL A 177 13.17 36.74 12.91
N PHE A 178 12.96 37.97 12.44
CA PHE A 178 12.96 38.32 11.02
C PHE A 178 13.83 39.54 10.77
N ARG A 179 14.77 39.44 9.82
CA ARG A 179 15.73 40.52 9.49
C ARG A 179 16.38 41.12 10.75
N THR A 180 16.95 40.24 11.58
CA THR A 180 17.66 40.54 12.85
C THR A 180 16.81 41.21 13.94
N LYS A 181 15.48 41.22 13.83
CA LYS A 181 14.58 41.75 14.85
C LYS A 181 13.60 40.69 15.32
N LEU A 182 13.37 40.61 16.62
CA LEU A 182 12.28 39.84 17.18
C LEU A 182 10.96 40.44 16.69
N MET A 183 10.08 39.59 16.17
CA MET A 183 8.78 40.02 15.69
C MET A 183 7.82 40.24 16.87
N ASN A 184 6.86 41.16 16.69
CA ASN A 184 5.80 41.36 17.67
C ASN A 184 4.88 40.12 17.71
N PRO A 185 4.20 39.87 18.85
CA PRO A 185 3.18 38.84 18.95
C PRO A 185 2.14 38.94 17.82
N ALA A 186 1.99 37.86 17.08
CA ALA A 186 1.14 37.78 15.91
C ALA A 186 0.89 36.32 15.52
N VAL A 187 -0.03 36.11 14.57
CA VAL A 187 -0.28 34.79 13.97
C VAL A 187 0.39 34.74 12.61
N PHE A 188 1.12 33.65 12.36
CA PHE A 188 1.83 33.35 11.12
C PHE A 188 1.25 32.09 10.49
N VAL A 189 1.27 32.02 9.18
CA VAL A 189 0.84 30.83 8.42
C VAL A 189 2.09 30.03 8.06
N TYR A 190 2.06 28.72 8.28
CA TYR A 190 3.14 27.83 7.84
C TYR A 190 2.73 26.98 6.64
N ASP A 191 3.72 26.70 5.79
CA ASP A 191 3.66 25.71 4.70
C ASP A 191 4.89 24.81 4.82
N ILE A 192 4.66 23.53 5.08
CA ILE A 192 5.69 22.52 5.32
C ILE A 192 5.48 21.35 4.37
N GLN A 193 6.55 20.94 3.68
CA GLN A 193 6.54 19.74 2.85
C GLN A 193 7.56 18.73 3.38
N ILE A 194 7.11 17.51 3.59
CA ILE A 194 7.90 16.39 4.10
C ILE A 194 7.98 15.32 3.01
N GLU A 195 9.16 14.78 2.81
CA GLU A 195 9.43 13.63 1.95
C GLU A 195 9.52 12.36 2.79
N LEU A 196 8.87 11.31 2.33
CA LEU A 196 8.89 9.98 2.93
C LEU A 196 9.91 9.10 2.23
N LYS A 197 10.31 8.01 2.88
CA LYS A 197 11.26 7.02 2.35
C LYS A 197 10.84 6.37 1.03
N ASP A 198 9.55 6.37 0.72
CA ASP A 198 9.02 5.88 -0.56
C ASP A 198 9.10 6.94 -1.70
N GLY A 199 9.67 8.11 -1.42
CA GLY A 199 9.77 9.26 -2.33
C GLY A 199 8.49 10.09 -2.45
N SER A 200 7.41 9.72 -1.77
CA SER A 200 6.19 10.52 -1.76
C SER A 200 6.31 11.73 -0.82
N THR A 201 5.53 12.77 -1.10
CA THR A 201 5.53 13.99 -0.28
C THR A 201 4.19 14.21 0.40
N VAL A 202 4.24 14.75 1.63
CA VAL A 202 3.07 15.15 2.41
C VAL A 202 3.20 16.61 2.79
N LYS A 203 2.10 17.36 2.67
CA LYS A 203 2.04 18.79 2.94
C LYS A 203 1.29 19.06 4.25
N PHE A 204 1.84 19.91 5.10
CA PHE A 204 1.21 20.41 6.31
C PHE A 204 1.08 21.93 6.21
N THR A 205 -0.12 22.42 6.44
CA THR A 205 -0.43 23.85 6.47
C THR A 205 -1.27 24.16 7.69
N GLY A 206 -1.09 25.35 8.24
CA GLY A 206 -1.83 25.83 9.40
C GLY A 206 -1.25 27.14 9.86
N ASP A 207 -1.55 27.48 11.11
CA ASP A 207 -1.09 28.70 11.73
C ASP A 207 -0.36 28.44 13.04
N VAL A 208 0.52 29.37 13.39
CA VAL A 208 1.24 29.41 14.66
C VAL A 208 1.16 30.81 15.24
N THR A 209 0.89 30.90 16.53
CA THR A 209 0.89 32.15 17.29
C THR A 209 2.25 32.36 17.93
N LEU A 210 2.89 33.49 17.63
CA LEU A 210 4.03 34.02 18.38
C LEU A 210 3.49 34.83 19.56
N THR A 211 3.94 34.51 20.77
CA THR A 211 3.60 35.26 21.99
C THR A 211 4.84 35.82 22.67
N GLU A 212 4.63 36.67 23.69
CA GLU A 212 5.67 37.09 24.63
C GLU A 212 6.02 35.98 25.62
#